data_AF-A0A522WRW5-F1
#
_entry.id   AF-A0A522WRW5-F1
#
_cell.length_a   1.000
_cell.length_b   1.000
_cell.length_c   1.000
_cell.angle_alpha   90.00
_cell.angle_beta   90.00
_cell.angle_gamma   90.00
#
_symmetry.space_group_name_H-M   'P 1'
#
loop_
_entity.id
_entity.type
_entity.pdbx_description
1 polymer ?
#
loop_
_entity_poly.entity_id
_entity_poly.type
_entity_poly.pdbx_seq_one_letter_code
_entity_poly.pdbx_strand_id
1 'polypeptide(L)'
;MNAVLEKGIIKMIKIIISLLFGMMAPAVLADTPKSPNILFIIMDDVGVDQMKSFGYGGVTPPAMTNIDQIAASGIRFRNTWSMPACTPSRAVFFEGRFPLRTHIRGGARSL
;
A
#
# COMPACT_ATOMS: atom_id res chain seq x y z
N MET A 1 -22.26 -12.04 65.90
CA MET A 1 -20.90 -11.72 65.41
C MET A 1 -20.61 -12.26 64.00
N ASN A 2 -21.19 -13.40 63.61
CA ASN A 2 -20.86 -14.08 62.34
C ASN A 2 -21.38 -13.37 61.07
N ALA A 3 -22.51 -12.66 61.15
CA ALA A 3 -23.12 -11.97 59.99
C ALA A 3 -22.36 -10.70 59.54
N VAL A 4 -21.53 -10.11 60.39
CA VAL A 4 -20.70 -8.94 60.04
C VAL A 4 -19.44 -9.39 59.29
N LEU A 5 -18.87 -10.53 59.68
CA LEU A 5 -17.71 -11.14 59.05
C LEU A 5 -18.04 -11.66 57.63
N GLU A 6 -19.20 -12.30 57.44
CA GLU A 6 -19.65 -12.73 56.09
C GLU A 6 -19.82 -11.55 55.12
N LYS A 7 -20.44 -10.45 55.57
CA LYS A 7 -20.64 -9.26 54.74
C LYS A 7 -19.32 -8.59 54.35
N GLY A 8 -18.32 -8.65 55.23
CA GLY A 8 -16.96 -8.15 54.95
C GLY A 8 -16.25 -8.95 53.85
N ILE A 9 -16.33 -10.29 53.92
CA ILE A 9 -15.71 -11.20 52.95
C ILE A 9 -16.34 -11.02 51.55
N ILE A 10 -17.67 -10.92 51.47
CA ILE A 10 -18.39 -10.70 50.20
C ILE A 10 -18.00 -9.35 49.57
N LYS A 11 -17.80 -8.31 50.39
CA LYS A 11 -17.36 -6.99 49.91
C LYS A 11 -15.92 -7.04 49.36
N MET A 12 -15.04 -7.80 50.00
CA MET A 12 -13.66 -7.98 49.58
C MET A 12 -13.56 -8.78 48.26
N ILE A 13 -14.34 -9.86 48.12
CA ILE A 13 -14.41 -10.66 46.88
C ILE A 13 -14.92 -9.81 45.72
N LYS A 14 -15.94 -8.97 45.93
CA LYS A 14 -16.44 -8.05 44.89
C LYS A 14 -15.38 -7.05 44.43
N ILE A 15 -14.56 -6.53 45.35
CA ILE A 15 -13.47 -5.61 45.01
C ILE A 15 -12.40 -6.35 44.19
N ILE A 16 -12.03 -7.57 44.59
CA ILE A 16 -11.02 -8.37 43.87
C ILE A 16 -11.51 -8.73 42.46
N ILE A 17 -12.78 -9.13 42.32
CA ILE A 17 -13.38 -9.42 41.01
C ILE A 17 -13.41 -8.16 40.14
N SER A 18 -13.78 -7.00 40.71
CA SER A 18 -13.77 -5.71 40.00
C SER A 18 -12.35 -5.31 39.56
N LEU A 19 -11.33 -5.59 40.37
CA LEU A 19 -9.94 -5.29 40.05
C LEU A 19 -9.40 -6.22 38.96
N LEU A 20 -9.73 -7.52 39.04
CA LEU A 20 -9.37 -8.50 38.01
C LEU A 20 -10.03 -8.17 36.67
N PHE A 21 -11.29 -7.72 36.69
CA PHE A 21 -12.01 -7.35 35.46
C PHE A 21 -11.43 -6.08 34.82
N GLY A 22 -10.93 -5.13 35.62
CA GLY A 22 -10.26 -3.93 35.14
C GLY A 22 -8.92 -4.18 34.43
N MET A 23 -8.18 -5.23 34.81
CA MET A 23 -6.89 -5.57 34.18
C MET A 23 -7.04 -6.34 32.86
N MET A 24 -8.23 -6.84 32.52
CA MET A 24 -8.51 -7.56 31.27
C MET A 24 -9.04 -6.66 30.15
N ALA A 25 -9.15 -5.34 30.34
CA ALA A 25 -9.49 -4.43 29.26
C ALA A 25 -8.32 -4.36 28.27
N PRO A 26 -8.47 -4.83 27.02
CA PRO A 26 -7.42 -4.67 26.04
C PRO A 26 -7.33 -3.18 25.71
N ALA A 27 -6.16 -2.58 25.99
CA ALA A 27 -5.81 -1.26 25.52
C ALA A 27 -5.59 -1.30 24.00
N VAL A 28 -6.67 -1.44 23.24
CA VAL A 28 -6.66 -1.21 21.79
C VAL A 28 -6.82 0.29 21.59
N LEU A 29 -5.77 1.03 21.93
CA LEU A 29 -5.44 2.25 21.19
C LEU A 29 -4.91 1.76 19.85
N ALA A 30 -5.81 1.41 18.95
CA ALA A 30 -5.46 1.22 17.55
C ALA A 30 -4.91 2.56 17.06
N ASP A 31 -3.61 2.63 16.82
CA ASP A 31 -3.00 3.71 16.09
C ASP A 31 -3.71 3.73 14.73
N THR A 32 -4.55 4.73 14.50
CA THR A 32 -5.26 4.89 13.23
C THR A 32 -4.21 4.78 12.14
N PRO A 33 -4.30 3.80 11.21
CA PRO A 33 -3.26 3.63 10.22
C PRO A 33 -3.08 4.96 9.50
N LYS A 34 -1.93 5.60 9.71
CA LYS A 34 -1.57 6.80 8.95
C LYS A 34 -1.66 6.42 7.49
N SER A 35 -2.36 7.23 6.70
CA SER A 35 -2.46 7.01 5.26
C SER A 35 -1.06 6.75 4.70
N PRO A 36 -0.86 5.65 3.94
CA PRO A 36 0.45 5.31 3.44
C PRO A 36 0.95 6.41 2.50
N ASN A 37 2.26 6.66 2.52
CA ASN A 37 2.88 7.50 1.50
C ASN A 37 2.96 6.72 0.19
N ILE A 38 2.52 7.34 -0.91
CA ILE A 38 2.54 6.73 -2.24
C ILE A 38 3.65 7.40 -3.05
N LEU A 39 4.65 6.62 -3.48
CA LEU A 39 5.72 7.07 -4.37
C LEU A 39 5.51 6.47 -5.77
N PHE A 40 5.35 7.34 -6.77
CA PHE A 40 5.30 6.93 -8.17
C PHE A 40 6.65 7.15 -8.84
N ILE A 41 7.20 6.10 -9.45
CA ILE A 41 8.43 6.14 -10.24
C ILE A 41 8.06 5.78 -11.68
N ILE A 42 8.32 6.70 -12.62
CA ILE A 42 8.04 6.52 -14.05
C ILE A 42 9.36 6.62 -14.80
N MET A 43 9.65 5.63 -15.64
CA MET A 43 10.79 5.66 -16.55
C MET A 43 10.28 5.98 -17.96
N ASP A 44 10.92 6.93 -18.64
CA ASP A 44 10.56 7.34 -20.01
C ASP A 44 11.26 6.46 -21.05
N ASP A 45 10.54 6.11 -22.11
CA ASP A 45 11.02 5.27 -23.22
C ASP A 45 11.70 3.93 -22.82
N VAL A 46 11.36 3.40 -21.65
CA VAL A 46 11.87 2.09 -21.20
C VAL A 46 10.91 0.97 -21.61
N GLY A 47 11.41 0.06 -22.43
CA GLY A 47 10.73 -1.17 -22.81
C GLY A 47 10.96 -2.31 -21.80
N VAL A 48 9.99 -3.23 -21.74
CA VAL A 48 10.05 -4.45 -20.89
C VAL A 48 11.19 -5.38 -21.32
N ASP A 49 11.60 -5.29 -22.59
CA ASP A 49 12.68 -6.04 -23.21
C ASP A 49 14.06 -5.75 -22.58
N GLN A 50 14.21 -4.60 -21.91
CA GLN A 50 15.43 -4.22 -21.20
C GLN A 50 15.46 -4.70 -19.74
N MET A 51 14.38 -5.32 -19.24
CA MET A 51 14.23 -5.66 -17.82
C MET A 51 14.42 -7.15 -17.54
N LYS A 52 15.51 -7.47 -16.84
CA LYS A 52 15.81 -8.83 -16.35
C LYS A 52 14.72 -9.36 -15.40
N SER A 53 14.15 -8.50 -14.56
CA SER A 53 13.08 -8.85 -13.63
C SER A 53 11.80 -9.38 -14.30
N PHE A 54 11.61 -9.12 -15.60
CA PHE A 54 10.50 -9.66 -16.41
C PHE A 54 10.88 -10.86 -17.27
N GLY A 55 12.13 -11.34 -17.17
CA GLY A 55 12.65 -12.46 -17.96
C GLY A 55 13.19 -12.03 -19.34
N TYR A 56 13.37 -10.74 -19.57
CA TYR A 56 14.00 -10.19 -20.78
C TYR A 56 15.38 -9.59 -20.43
N GLY A 57 15.98 -8.76 -21.29
CA GLY A 57 17.25 -8.09 -21.03
C GLY A 57 18.39 -8.44 -22.00
N GLY A 58 18.09 -9.12 -23.09
CA GLY A 58 19.10 -9.48 -24.10
C GLY A 58 20.23 -10.37 -23.55
N VAL A 59 21.36 -10.38 -24.26
CA VAL A 59 22.56 -11.15 -23.86
C VAL A 59 23.23 -10.53 -22.63
N THR A 60 23.22 -9.19 -22.55
CA THR A 60 23.86 -8.44 -21.46
C THR A 60 22.85 -7.43 -20.89
N PRO A 61 22.05 -7.82 -19.90
CA PRO A 61 21.08 -6.91 -19.29
C PRO A 61 21.77 -5.79 -18.50
N PRO A 62 21.20 -4.58 -18.48
CA PRO A 62 21.65 -3.52 -17.60
C PRO A 62 21.49 -3.94 -16.12
N ALA A 63 22.42 -3.51 -15.28
CA ALA A 63 22.35 -3.76 -13.85
C ALA A 63 21.33 -2.81 -13.19
N MET A 64 20.14 -3.32 -12.89
CA MET A 64 19.04 -2.58 -12.25
C MET A 64 18.79 -3.03 -10.80
N THR A 65 19.83 -3.11 -9.97
CA THR A 65 19.80 -3.74 -8.64
C THR A 65 18.65 -3.25 -7.74
N ASN A 66 18.38 -1.95 -7.71
CA ASN A 66 17.30 -1.39 -6.87
C ASN A 66 15.91 -1.78 -7.39
N ILE A 67 15.71 -1.79 -8.72
CA ILE A 67 14.44 -2.19 -9.33
C ILE A 67 14.21 -3.69 -9.16
N ASP A 68 15.27 -4.50 -9.27
CA ASP A 68 15.21 -5.95 -9.05
C ASP A 68 14.80 -6.28 -7.60
N GLN A 69 15.32 -5.54 -6.61
CA GLN A 69 14.91 -5.69 -5.21
C GLN A 69 13.44 -5.32 -4.98
N ILE A 70 12.95 -4.25 -5.61
CA ILE A 70 11.53 -3.86 -5.55
C ILE A 70 10.65 -4.95 -6.20
N ALA A 71 11.07 -5.47 -7.36
CA ALA A 71 10.38 -6.54 -8.07
C ALA A 71 10.34 -7.87 -7.30
N ALA A 72 11.35 -8.16 -6.47
CA ALA A 72 11.43 -9.36 -5.65
C ALA A 72 10.63 -9.24 -4.34
N SER A 73 10.55 -8.04 -3.75
CA SER A 73 9.79 -7.80 -2.51
C SER A 73 8.32 -7.45 -2.74
N GLY A 74 7.95 -7.04 -3.96
CA GLY A 74 6.61 -6.59 -4.32
C GLY A 74 5.88 -7.48 -5.32
N ILE A 75 4.92 -6.86 -6.02
CA ILE A 75 4.10 -7.49 -7.04
C ILE A 75 4.52 -6.97 -8.42
N ARG A 76 4.63 -7.89 -9.39
CA ARG A 76 4.92 -7.58 -10.80
C ARG A 76 3.70 -7.84 -11.67
N PHE A 77 3.28 -6.86 -12.45
CA PHE A 77 2.22 -7.00 -13.43
C PHE A 77 2.81 -7.36 -14.79
N ARG A 78 2.51 -8.55 -15.32
CA ARG A 78 3.02 -9.01 -16.63
C ARG A 78 2.20 -8.53 -17.82
N ASN A 79 1.01 -7.99 -17.58
CA ASN A 79 0.09 -7.53 -18.61
C ASN A 79 -0.31 -6.08 -18.30
N THR A 80 0.52 -5.14 -18.74
CA THR A 80 0.35 -3.69 -18.54
C THR A 80 0.57 -2.97 -19.86
N TRP A 81 -0.29 -2.00 -20.18
CA TRP A 81 -0.27 -1.29 -21.46
C TRP A 81 -0.17 0.21 -21.23
N SER A 82 0.60 0.88 -22.08
CA SER A 82 0.73 2.35 -22.12
C SER A 82 0.26 2.88 -23.47
N MET A 83 0.02 4.20 -23.53
CA MET A 83 -0.22 4.85 -24.82
C MET A 83 1.09 4.95 -25.60
N PRO A 84 1.05 4.90 -26.95
CA PRO A 84 2.25 4.86 -27.80
C PRO A 84 3.00 6.20 -27.88
N ALA A 85 2.72 7.16 -26.99
CA ALA A 85 3.41 8.45 -26.93
C ALA A 85 3.44 8.99 -25.49
N CYS A 86 4.48 9.75 -25.16
CA CYS A 86 4.74 10.27 -23.82
C CYS A 86 3.59 11.16 -23.29
N THR A 87 3.10 12.09 -24.10
CA THR A 87 2.03 13.03 -23.74
C THR A 87 0.70 12.33 -23.39
N PRO A 88 0.10 11.51 -24.27
CA PRO A 88 -1.13 10.79 -23.91
C PRO A 88 -0.91 9.75 -22.81
N SER A 89 0.28 9.13 -22.72
CA SER A 89 0.58 8.16 -21.66
C SER A 89 0.53 8.81 -20.27
N ARG A 90 1.22 9.95 -20.11
CA ARG A 90 1.21 10.72 -18.86
C ARG A 90 -0.17 11.29 -18.54
N ALA A 91 -0.91 11.78 -19.55
CA ALA A 91 -2.26 12.28 -19.35
C ALA A 91 -3.21 11.20 -18.80
N VAL A 92 -3.19 9.99 -19.37
CA VAL A 92 -4.02 8.87 -18.89
C VAL A 92 -3.59 8.45 -17.47
N PHE A 93 -2.30 8.46 -17.18
CA PHE A 93 -1.77 8.10 -15.86
C PHE A 93 -2.24 9.06 -14.76
N PHE A 94 -2.20 10.38 -14.99
CA PHE A 94 -2.62 11.37 -13.99
C PHE A 94 -4.13 11.56 -13.90
N GLU A 95 -4.85 11.50 -15.01
CA GLU A 95 -6.30 11.72 -15.04
C GLU A 95 -7.11 10.44 -14.77
N GLY A 96 -6.51 9.26 -14.93
CA GLY A 96 -7.22 7.98 -14.84
C GLY A 96 -8.28 7.80 -15.94
N ARG A 97 -8.16 8.53 -17.06
CA ARG A 97 -9.15 8.57 -18.15
C ARG A 97 -8.50 8.23 -19.47
N PHE A 98 -9.20 7.48 -20.33
CA PHE A 98 -8.74 7.13 -21.67
C PHE A 98 -8.45 8.38 -22.52
N PRO A 99 -7.48 8.38 -23.48
CA PRO A 99 -7.05 9.61 -24.18
C PRO A 99 -8.17 10.37 -24.88
N LEU A 100 -9.20 9.66 -25.34
CA LEU A 100 -10.38 10.28 -25.95
C LEU A 100 -11.10 11.27 -25.02
N ARG A 101 -10.93 11.10 -23.70
CA ARG A 101 -11.57 11.88 -22.63
C ARG A 101 -10.64 12.94 -22.02
N THR A 102 -9.34 12.90 -22.29
CA THR A 102 -8.35 13.83 -21.71
C THR A 102 -8.13 15.07 -22.57
N HIS A 103 -8.55 15.07 -23.83
CA HIS A 103 -8.24 16.12 -24.83
C HIS A 103 -6.73 16.31 -25.09
N ILE A 104 -5.88 15.44 -24.54
CA ILE A 104 -4.42 15.46 -24.67
C ILE A 104 -4.02 14.30 -25.59
N ARG A 105 -3.98 14.57 -26.91
CA ARG A 105 -3.80 13.54 -27.95
C ARG A 105 -2.34 13.38 -28.45
N GLY A 106 -1.45 14.30 -28.10
CA GLY A 106 -0.03 14.27 -28.48
C GLY A 106 0.25 14.74 -29.90
N GLY A 107 1.24 15.63 -30.05
CA GLY A 107 2.01 15.88 -31.29
C GLY A 107 1.35 16.56 -32.50
N ALA A 108 0.03 16.48 -32.69
CA ALA A 108 -0.64 17.13 -33.83
C ALA A 108 -1.92 17.81 -33.37
N ARG A 109 -1.89 19.15 -33.43
CA ARG A 109 -3.00 20.12 -33.42
C ARG A 109 -4.29 19.60 -32.76
N SER A 110 -4.53 20.05 -31.53
CA SER A 110 -5.88 20.12 -30.96
C SER A 110 -6.76 20.92 -31.92
N LEU A 111 -7.56 20.23 -32.72
CA LEU A 111 -8.69 20.83 -33.43
C LEU A 111 -9.85 21.01 -32.44
#